data_AF-A0A524H6T4-F1
#
_entry.id   AF-A0A524H6T4-F1
#
_cell.length_a   1.000
_cell.length_b   1.000
_cell.length_c   1.000
_cell.angle_alpha   90.00
_cell.angle_beta   90.00
_cell.angle_gamma   90.00
#
_symmetry.space_group_name_H-M   'P 1'
#
loop_
_entity.id
_entity.type
_entity.pdbx_description
1 polymer ?
#
loop_
_entity_poly.entity_id
_entity_poly.type
_entity_poly.pdbx_seq_one_letter_code
_entity_poly.pdbx_strand_id
1 'polypeptide(L)' 'MKTIGLLGGMSWNSTADYYRLINEGVARRLGGFHSAKILLYSFDFDEIERLQSDGQWAETTALLSKAAKALRGAGADFLV' A
#
# COMPACT_ATOMS: atom_id res chain seq x y z
N MET A 1 7.25 -3.70 16.24
CA MET A 1 7.34 -3.76 14.77
C MET A 1 7.11 -2.37 14.20
N LYS A 2 7.78 -2.03 13.10
CA LYS A 2 7.51 -0.81 12.33
C LYS A 2 6.13 -0.93 11.63
N THR A 3 5.44 0.18 11.45
CA THR A 3 4.19 0.28 10.69
C THR A 3 4.51 0.43 9.20
N ILE A 4 3.98 -0.47 8.37
CA ILE A 4 4.13 -0.39 6.91
C ILE A 4 3.00 0.47 6.32
N GLY A 5 3.34 1.35 5.39
CA GLY A 5 2.38 2.00 4.49
C GLY A 5 2.36 1.28 3.14
N LEU A 6 1.20 0.79 2.72
CA LEU A 6 0.99 0.12 1.43
C LEU A 6 0.29 1.08 0.46
N LEU A 7 0.88 1.30 -0.72
CA LEU A 7 0.21 1.90 -1.86
C LEU A 7 -0.39 0.78 -2.72
N GLY A 8 -1.64 0.43 -2.45
CA GLY A 8 -2.34 -0.68 -3.10
C GLY A 8 -3.46 -0.24 -4.02
N GLY A 9 -4.29 -1.18 -4.46
CA GLY A 9 -5.38 -0.92 -5.38
C GLY A 9 -4.95 -0.85 -6.85
N MET A 10 -3.74 -1.30 -7.20
CA MET A 10 -3.20 -1.26 -8.57
C MET A 10 -2.77 -2.65 -9.10
N SER A 11 -3.60 -3.70 -9.03
CA SER A 11 -5.02 -3.73 -8.67
C SER A 11 -5.28 -4.12 -7.20
N TRP A 12 -6.54 -4.10 -6.78
CA TRP A 12 -6.91 -4.49 -5.41
C TRP A 12 -6.73 -6.01 -5.17
N ASN A 13 -6.89 -6.84 -6.20
CA ASN A 13 -6.74 -8.30 -6.09
C ASN A 13 -5.33 -8.67 -5.62
N SER A 14 -4.28 -8.09 -6.21
CA SER A 14 -2.90 -8.34 -5.81
C SER A 14 -2.58 -7.73 -4.44
N THR A 15 -3.22 -6.61 -4.09
CA THR A 15 -3.06 -5.96 -2.78
C THR A 15 -3.54 -6.85 -1.64
N ALA A 16 -4.63 -7.60 -1.85
CA ALA A 16 -5.14 -8.55 -0.86
C ALA A 16 -4.09 -9.64 -0.51
N ASP A 17 -3.31 -10.08 -1.49
CA ASP A 17 -2.21 -11.03 -1.25
C ASP A 17 -1.08 -10.42 -0.43
N TYR A 18 -0.69 -9.16 -0.68
CA TYR A 18 0.30 -8.46 0.15
C TYR A 18 -0.16 -8.40 1.62
N TYR A 19 -1.40 -7.96 1.86
CA TYR A 19 -1.95 -7.89 3.21
C TYR A 19 -1.91 -9.26 3.92
N ARG A 20 -2.35 -10.31 3.22
CA ARG A 20 -2.37 -11.68 3.76
C ARG A 20 -0.96 -12.17 4.07
N LEU A 21 -0.04 -12.11 3.11
CA LEU A 21 1.32 -12.63 3.26
C LEU A 21 2.12 -11.91 4.34
N ILE A 22 1.95 -10.59 4.47
CA ILE A 22 2.58 -9.79 5.53
C ILE A 22 2.09 -10.26 6.91
N ASN A 23 0.78 -10.38 7.10
CA ASN A 23 0.21 -10.82 8.37
C ASN A 23 0.60 -12.27 8.71
N GLU A 24 0.54 -13.18 7.75
CA GLU A 24 1.02 -14.55 7.92
C GLU A 24 2.51 -14.58 8.31
N GLY A 25 3.35 -13.73 7.70
CA GLY A 25 4.76 -13.62 8.04
C GLY A 25 4.99 -13.15 9.49
N VAL A 26 4.23 -12.17 9.95
CA VAL A 26 4.28 -11.69 11.35
C VAL A 26 3.79 -12.76 12.32
N ALA A 27 2.67 -13.43 12.02
CA ALA A 27 2.13 -14.51 12.84
C ALA A 27 3.11 -15.69 12.95
N ARG A 28 3.75 -16.09 11.83
CA ARG A 28 4.80 -17.12 11.84
C ARG A 28 6.01 -16.75 12.70
N ARG A 29 6.38 -15.47 12.74
CA ARG A 29 7.58 -15.02 13.47
C ARG A 29 7.33 -14.77 14.95
N LEU A 30 6.17 -14.25 15.32
CA LEU A 30 5.88 -13.82 16.69
C LEU A 30 4.91 -14.75 17.44
N GLY A 31 4.18 -15.60 16.73
CA GLY A 31 3.22 -16.55 17.30
C GLY A 31 1.95 -15.90 17.87
N GLY A 32 1.11 -16.73 18.50
CA GLY A 32 -0.12 -16.28 19.16
C GLY A 32 -1.08 -15.58 18.20
N PHE A 33 -1.63 -14.44 18.65
CA PHE A 33 -2.56 -13.60 17.88
C PHE A 33 -1.88 -12.34 17.30
N HIS A 34 -0.56 -12.38 17.09
CA HIS A 34 0.16 -11.23 16.53
C HIS A 34 -0.17 -11.02 15.04
N SER A 35 -0.43 -9.77 14.67
CA SER A 35 -0.64 -9.29 13.31
C SER A 35 0.25 -8.10 13.00
N ALA A 36 0.37 -7.75 11.72
CA ALA A 36 1.18 -6.62 11.27
C ALA A 36 0.46 -5.28 11.50
N LYS A 37 1.22 -4.23 11.81
CA LYS A 37 0.73 -2.83 11.80
C LYS A 37 0.79 -2.30 10.36
N ILE A 38 -0.36 -2.15 9.71
CA ILE A 38 -0.48 -1.78 8.29
C ILE A 38 -1.38 -0.55 8.15
N LEU A 39 -0.93 0.41 7.35
CA LEU A 39 -1.78 1.45 6.76
C LEU A 39 -1.84 1.17 5.26
N LEU A 40 -3.04 1.11 4.68
CA LEU A 40 -3.25 0.85 3.26
C LEU A 40 -3.96 2.04 2.63
N TYR A 41 -3.34 2.64 1.62
CA TYR A 41 -4.03 3.52 0.67
C TYR A 41 -4.37 2.70 -0.57
N SER A 42 -5.65 2.44 -0.80
CA SER A 42 -6.11 1.70 -1.98
C SER A 42 -6.63 2.68 -3.02
N PHE A 43 -5.95 2.76 -4.16
CA PHE A 43 -6.40 3.56 -5.29
C PHE A 43 -7.62 2.93 -5.97
N ASP A 44 -8.41 3.76 -6.65
CA ASP A 44 -9.21 3.30 -7.78
C ASP A 44 -8.26 3.04 -8.95
N PHE A 45 -8.20 1.79 -9.42
CA PHE A 45 -7.21 1.41 -10.42
C PHE A 45 -7.49 2.04 -11.78
N ASP A 46 -8.76 2.30 -12.11
CA ASP A 46 -9.14 2.86 -13.41
C ASP A 46 -8.52 4.25 -13.63
N GLU A 47 -8.49 5.07 -12.58
CA GLU A 47 -7.83 6.39 -12.62
C GLU A 47 -6.33 6.25 -12.92
N ILE A 48 -5.67 5.30 -12.24
CA ILE A 48 -4.23 5.12 -12.38
C ILE A 48 -3.90 4.52 -13.76
N GLU A 49 -4.64 3.51 -14.21
CA GLU A 49 -4.44 2.84 -15.49
C GLU A 49 -4.58 3.84 -16.64
N ARG A 50 -5.65 4.66 -16.64
CA ARG A 50 -5.88 5.68 -17.68
C ARG A 50 -4.72 6.67 -17.77
N LEU A 51 -4.26 7.20 -16.64
CA LEU A 51 -3.13 8.13 -16.64
C LEU A 51 -1.86 7.48 -17.19
N GLN A 52 -1.59 6.21 -16.86
CA GLN A 52 -0.42 5.50 -17.34
C GLN A 52 -0.50 5.18 -18.83
N SER A 53 -1.66 4.73 -19.32
CA SER A 53 -1.88 4.38 -20.73
C SER A 53 -1.82 5.61 -21.64
N ASP A 54 -2.27 6.78 -21.15
CA ASP A 54 -2.14 8.08 -21.82
C ASP A 54 -0.74 8.71 -21.69
N GLY A 55 0.20 8.05 -20.97
CA GLY A 55 1.57 8.53 -20.77
C GLY A 55 1.70 9.72 -19.81
N GLN A 56 0.65 10.00 -19.02
CA GLN A 56 0.57 11.07 -18.02
C GLN A 56 1.31 10.71 -16.71
N TRP A 57 2.59 10.38 -16.84
CA TRP A 57 3.42 9.89 -15.73
C TRP A 57 3.61 10.93 -14.60
N ALA A 58 3.58 12.22 -14.92
CA ALA A 58 3.73 13.29 -13.94
C ALA A 58 2.51 13.33 -13.00
N GLU A 59 1.32 13.19 -13.57
CA GLU A 59 0.04 13.13 -12.87
C GLU A 59 -0.05 11.87 -12.01
N THR A 60 0.29 10.71 -12.57
CA THR A 60 0.37 9.44 -11.81
C THR A 60 1.34 9.60 -10.63
N THR A 61 2.53 10.17 -10.85
CA THR A 61 3.53 10.38 -9.81
C THR A 61 3.02 11.32 -8.72
N ALA A 62 2.28 12.37 -9.08
CA ALA A 62 1.71 13.31 -8.12
C ALA A 62 0.67 12.62 -7.22
N LEU A 63 -0.19 11.77 -7.78
CA LEU A 63 -1.18 10.99 -7.02
C LEU A 63 -0.51 10.01 -6.04
N LEU A 64 0.44 9.20 -6.51
CA LEU A 64 1.17 8.25 -5.66
C LEU A 64 1.95 8.99 -4.56
N SER A 65 2.60 10.10 -4.90
CA SER A 65 3.36 10.91 -3.94
C SER A 65 2.45 11.53 -2.86
N LYS A 66 1.23 11.94 -3.22
CA LYS A 66 0.25 12.46 -2.27
C LYS A 66 -0.20 11.38 -1.30
N ALA A 67 -0.52 10.18 -1.79
CA ALA A 67 -0.89 9.04 -0.96
C ALA A 67 0.27 8.61 -0.03
N ALA A 68 1.49 8.54 -0.55
CA ALA A 68 2.70 8.26 0.23
C ALA A 68 2.88 9.24 1.41
N LYS A 69 2.70 10.54 1.15
CA LYS A 69 2.75 11.58 2.19
C LYS A 69 1.62 11.43 3.21
N ALA A 70 0.42 11.06 2.77
CA ALA A 70 -0.72 10.81 3.65
C ALA A 70 -0.45 9.62 4.59
N LEU A 71 0.08 8.51 4.06
CA LEU A 71 0.48 7.34 4.85
C LEU A 71 1.58 7.68 5.87
N ARG A 72 2.60 8.44 5.45
CA ARG A 72 3.63 8.95 6.36
C ARG A 72 3.01 9.81 7.48
N GLY A 73 2.10 10.72 7.13
CA GLY A 73 1.39 11.56 8.09
C GLY A 73 0.50 10.78 9.06
N ALA A 74 -0.03 9.64 8.62
CA ALA A 74 -0.80 8.70 9.44
C ALA A 74 0.08 7.77 10.31
N GLY A 75 1.41 7.84 10.19
CA GLY A 75 2.34 7.09 11.05
C GLY A 75 2.98 5.86 10.41
N ALA A 76 3.01 5.76 9.08
CA ALA A 76 3.84 4.76 8.40
C ALA A 76 5.34 5.06 8.59
N ASP A 77 6.09 4.04 9.01
CA ASP A 77 7.55 4.12 9.19
C ASP A 77 8.31 3.91 7.86
N PHE A 78 7.69 3.22 6.89
CA PHE A 78 8.21 2.97 5.55
C PHE A 78 7.07 2.67 4.57
N LEU A 79 7.38 2.72 3.27
CA LEU A 79 6.42 2.53 2.18
C LEU A 79 6.77 1.27 1.36
N VAL A 80 5.72 0.62 0.85
CA VAL A 80 5.75 -0.44 -0.17
C VAL A 80 4.65 -0.18 -1.18
#